data_AF-A0A3L7W9B3-F1
#
_entry.id   AF-A0A3L7W9B3-F1
#
_cell.length_a   1.000
_cell.length_b   1.000
_cell.length_c   1.000
_cell.angle_alpha   90.00
_cell.angle_beta   90.00
_cell.angle_gamma   90.00
#
_symmetry.space_group_name_H-M   'P 1'
#
loop_
_entity.id
_entity.type
_entity.pdbx_description
1 polymer ?
#
loop_
_entity_poly.entity_id
_entity_poly.type
_entity_poly.pdbx_seq_one_letter_code
_entity_poly.pdbx_strand_id
1 'polypeptide(L)'
;MSSESPVCALICNGKHCRGQARERLCAALAEQGVRVEATHCLQICHGPVVLAQIGDHWEAVSRVRGKRARANLLRAMQRQRRRPVRERLVRGSKRERALARGHAKRFA
;
A
#
# COMPACT_ATOMS: atom_id res chain seq x y z
N MET A 1 28.03 4.67 0.99
CA MET A 1 27.14 3.89 1.87
C MET A 1 25.72 4.28 1.52
N SER A 2 25.04 3.48 0.69
CA SER A 2 23.71 3.81 0.18
C SER A 2 22.72 3.71 1.33
N SER A 3 22.17 4.85 1.74
CA SER A 3 21.07 4.97 2.69
C SER A 3 19.80 4.42 2.06
N GLU A 4 19.72 3.10 1.87
CA GLU A 4 18.48 2.46 1.43
C GLU A 4 17.47 2.58 2.56
N SER A 5 16.65 3.61 2.46
CA SER A 5 15.46 3.74 3.29
C SER A 5 14.67 2.43 3.15
N PRO A 6 14.33 1.75 4.26
CA PRO A 6 13.64 0.47 4.19
C PRO A 6 12.34 0.62 3.41
N VAL A 7 12.11 -0.30 2.48
CA VAL A 7 10.87 -0.34 1.67
C VAL A 7 9.69 -0.29 2.63
N CYS A 8 8.88 0.74 2.50
CA CYS A 8 7.80 1.02 3.43
C CYS A 8 6.44 0.97 2.74
N ALA A 9 5.45 0.45 3.46
CA ALA A 9 4.06 0.42 3.03
C ALA A 9 3.17 1.05 4.11
N LEU A 10 2.28 1.93 3.66
CA LEU A 10 1.30 2.61 4.50
C LEU A 10 -0.07 1.95 4.31
N ILE A 11 -0.64 1.37 5.36
CA ILE A 11 -1.93 0.66 5.29
C ILE A 11 -3.04 1.49 5.90
N CYS A 12 -4.13 1.63 5.16
CA CYS A 12 -5.32 2.35 5.61
C CYS A 12 -5.98 1.62 6.80
N ASN A 13 -6.29 2.36 7.87
CA ASN A 13 -7.04 1.87 9.04
C ASN A 13 -8.54 2.32 9.02
N GLY A 14 -9.02 2.81 7.88
CA GLY A 14 -10.42 3.18 7.69
C GLY A 14 -11.37 1.97 7.82
N LYS A 15 -12.65 2.22 8.14
CA LYS A 15 -13.67 1.18 8.42
C LYS A 15 -13.67 0.03 7.40
N HIS A 16 -13.62 0.34 6.10
CA HIS A 16 -13.61 -0.67 5.01
C HIS A 16 -12.29 -1.45 4.85
N CYS A 17 -11.25 -1.05 5.57
CA CYS A 17 -9.93 -1.69 5.55
C CYS A 17 -9.68 -2.50 6.83
N ARG A 18 -10.49 -2.39 7.88
CA ARG A 18 -10.29 -3.17 9.11
C ARG A 18 -10.70 -4.65 8.90
N GLY A 19 -10.13 -5.53 9.71
CA GLY A 19 -10.43 -6.97 9.73
C GLY A 19 -9.33 -7.84 9.11
N GLN A 20 -9.62 -9.15 9.07
CA GLN A 20 -8.63 -10.18 8.73
C GLN A 20 -7.89 -9.98 7.41
N ALA A 21 -8.55 -9.44 6.38
CA ALA A 21 -7.91 -9.21 5.09
C ALA A 21 -6.74 -8.22 5.18
N ARG A 22 -6.83 -7.23 6.06
CA ARG A 22 -5.75 -6.28 6.33
C ARG A 22 -4.66 -6.92 7.17
N GLU A 23 -5.00 -7.65 8.22
CA GLU A 23 -4.01 -8.34 9.06
C GLU A 23 -3.15 -9.28 8.22
N ARG A 24 -3.79 -10.07 7.35
CA ARG A 24 -3.09 -10.94 6.38
C ARG A 24 -2.25 -10.16 5.36
N LEU A 25 -2.63 -8.93 5.02
CA LEU A 25 -1.82 -8.05 4.18
C LEU A 25 -0.59 -7.53 4.94
N CYS A 26 -0.77 -7.06 6.18
CA CYS A 26 0.33 -6.63 7.04
C CYS A 26 1.35 -7.76 7.25
N ALA A 27 0.87 -8.96 7.59
CA ALA A 27 1.71 -10.14 7.79
C ALA A 27 2.51 -10.48 6.52
N ALA A 28 1.85 -10.56 5.36
CA ALA A 28 2.52 -10.87 4.10
C ALA A 28 3.56 -9.82 3.66
N LEU A 29 3.38 -8.55 4.05
CA LEU A 29 4.39 -7.51 3.81
C LEU A 29 5.56 -7.63 4.80
N ALA A 30 5.27 -7.84 6.09
CA ALA A 30 6.28 -8.00 7.13
C ALA A 30 7.16 -9.24 6.90
N GLU A 31 6.58 -10.36 6.46
CA GLU A 31 7.29 -11.58 6.04
C GLU A 31 8.28 -11.34 4.89
N GLN A 32 8.12 -10.25 4.14
CA GLN A 32 8.99 -9.87 3.03
C GLN A 32 9.96 -8.74 3.41
N GLY A 33 10.08 -8.43 4.72
CA GLY A 33 10.95 -7.37 5.23
C GLY A 33 10.43 -5.96 4.94
N VAL A 34 9.18 -5.80 4.50
CA VAL A 34 8.58 -4.48 4.27
C VAL A 34 8.14 -3.89 5.60
N ARG A 35 8.59 -2.67 5.90
CA ARG A 35 8.14 -1.93 7.07
C ARG A 35 6.70 -1.46 6.84
N VAL A 36 5.76 -1.99 7.62
CA VAL A 36 4.34 -1.66 7.54
C VAL A 36 3.97 -0.64 8.60
N GLU A 37 3.36 0.47 8.18
CA GLU A 37 2.81 1.48 9.08
C GLU A 37 1.32 1.68 8.82
N ALA A 38 0.54 1.85 9.88
CA ALA A 38 -0.87 2.16 9.74
C ALA A 38 -1.08 3.66 9.52
N THR A 39 -2.06 4.01 8.69
CA THR A 39 -2.51 5.39 8.46
C THR A 39 -3.97 5.55 8.84
N HIS A 40 -4.42 6.80 8.96
CA HIS A 40 -5.84 7.12 9.02
C HIS A 40 -6.59 6.69 7.75
N CYS A 41 -7.90 6.94 7.69
CA CYS A 41 -8.69 6.64 6.50
C CYS A 41 -8.18 7.42 5.28
N LEU A 42 -7.80 6.71 4.22
CA LEU A 42 -7.35 7.29 2.95
C LEU A 42 -8.50 7.72 2.01
N GLN A 43 -9.75 7.70 2.50
CA GLN A 43 -10.97 7.99 1.73
C GLN A 43 -11.13 7.15 0.45
N ILE A 44 -10.54 5.96 0.43
CA ILE A 44 -10.75 4.95 -0.61
C ILE A 44 -11.59 3.83 0.00
N CYS A 45 -12.83 3.71 -0.48
CA CYS A 45 -13.73 2.64 -0.09
C CYS A 45 -13.31 1.29 -0.72
N HIS A 46 -13.79 0.19 -0.16
CA HIS A 46 -13.46 -1.19 -0.58
C HIS A 46 -11.99 -1.58 -0.32
N GLY A 47 -11.58 -1.49 0.95
CA GLY A 47 -10.26 -1.93 1.39
C GLY A 47 -10.03 -3.45 1.37
N PRO A 48 -8.84 -3.93 1.77
CA PRO A 48 -7.71 -3.14 2.26
C PRO A 48 -7.10 -2.23 1.19
N VAL A 49 -6.67 -1.04 1.62
CA VAL A 49 -5.97 -0.05 0.79
C VAL A 49 -4.57 0.14 1.36
N VAL A 50 -3.58 0.15 0.49
CA VAL A 50 -2.17 0.35 0.82
C VAL A 50 -1.59 1.43 -0.08
N LEU A 51 -0.76 2.30 0.47
CA LEU A 51 0.18 3.10 -0.30
C LEU A 51 1.52 2.36 -0.24
N ALA A 52 2.07 2.04 -1.40
CA ALA A 52 3.33 1.32 -1.50
C ALA A 52 4.28 2.06 -2.44
N GLN A 53 5.56 2.07 -2.10
CA GLN A 53 6.59 2.52 -3.01
C GLN A 53 6.80 1.48 -4.12
N ILE A 54 6.59 1.88 -5.37
CA ILE A 54 6.75 1.04 -6.57
C ILE A 54 7.58 1.84 -7.58
N GLY A 55 8.87 1.53 -7.65
CA GLY A 55 9.85 2.38 -8.34
C GLY A 55 10.02 3.70 -7.59
N ASP A 56 10.14 4.80 -8.34
CA ASP A 56 10.37 6.14 -7.76
C ASP A 56 9.09 6.82 -7.25
N HIS A 57 7.97 6.10 -7.21
CA HIS A 57 6.67 6.68 -6.90
C HIS A 57 5.91 5.88 -5.86
N TRP A 58 5.14 6.61 -5.06
CA TRP A 58 4.13 6.02 -4.20
C TRP A 58 2.85 5.76 -4.98
N GLU A 59 2.31 4.56 -4.82
CA GLU A 59 1.09 4.12 -5.48
C GLU A 59 0.04 3.70 -4.48
N ALA A 60 -1.19 4.17 -4.69
CA ALA A 60 -2.36 3.73 -3.94
C ALA A 60 -2.97 2.48 -4.58
N VAL A 61 -2.93 1.35 -3.88
CA VAL A 61 -3.46 0.06 -4.33
C VAL A 61 -4.65 -0.33 -3.45
N SER A 62 -5.80 -0.57 -4.07
CA SER A 62 -7.06 -0.92 -3.40
C SER A 62 -7.40 -2.41 -3.52
N ARG A 63 -8.37 -2.88 -2.73
CA ARG A 63 -8.94 -4.24 -2.82
C ARG A 63 -7.90 -5.36 -2.70
N VAL A 64 -6.91 -5.20 -1.84
CA VAL A 64 -5.83 -6.19 -1.63
C VAL A 64 -6.26 -7.26 -0.62
N ARG A 65 -7.22 -8.11 -1.00
CA ARG A 65 -7.87 -9.09 -0.08
C ARG A 65 -7.34 -10.51 -0.20
N GLY A 66 -7.11 -10.97 -1.42
CA GLY A 66 -6.78 -12.37 -1.72
C GLY A 66 -5.28 -12.64 -1.81
N LYS A 67 -4.89 -13.92 -1.74
CA LYS A 67 -3.49 -14.37 -1.88
C LYS A 67 -2.85 -13.84 -3.17
N ARG A 68 -3.56 -13.94 -4.30
CA ARG A 68 -3.08 -13.42 -5.60
C ARG A 68 -2.88 -11.91 -5.60
N ALA A 69 -3.78 -11.15 -4.98
CA ALA A 69 -3.65 -9.69 -4.90
C ALA A 69 -2.44 -9.27 -4.06
N ARG A 70 -2.20 -9.95 -2.92
CA ARG A 70 -1.01 -9.74 -2.09
C ARG A 70 0.27 -10.10 -2.84
N ALA A 71 0.31 -11.27 -3.48
CA ALA A 71 1.47 -11.68 -4.28
C ALA A 71 1.77 -10.70 -5.43
N ASN A 72 0.73 -10.17 -6.08
CA ASN A 72 0.91 -9.16 -7.12
C ASN A 72 1.45 -7.84 -6.56
N LEU A 73 0.98 -7.39 -5.40
CA LEU A 73 1.52 -6.20 -4.73
C LEU A 73 3.00 -6.38 -4.40
N LEU A 74 3.36 -7.51 -3.78
CA LEU A 74 4.75 -7.83 -3.45
C LEU A 74 5.63 -7.87 -4.70
N ARG A 75 5.19 -8.55 -5.76
CA ARG A 75 5.89 -8.56 -7.05
C ARG A 75 6.03 -7.15 -7.64
N ALA A 76 5.03 -6.30 -7.49
CA ALA A 76 5.09 -4.93 -7.99
C ALA A 76 6.13 -4.11 -7.23
N MET A 77 6.18 -4.22 -5.90
CA MET A 77 7.17 -3.56 -5.05
C MET A 77 8.59 -4.07 -5.34
N GLN A 78 8.80 -5.38 -5.32
CA GLN A 78 10.11 -6.02 -5.55
C GLN A 78 10.66 -5.73 -6.95
N ARG A 79 9.81 -5.82 -7.99
CA ARG A 79 10.23 -5.56 -9.37
C ARG A 79 10.16 -4.09 -9.76
N GLN A 80 9.74 -3.23 -8.85
CA GLN A 80 9.50 -1.81 -9.09
C GLN A 80 8.63 -1.53 -10.33
N ARG A 81 7.65 -2.40 -10.59
CA ARG A 81 6.81 -2.37 -11.79
C ARG A 81 5.33 -2.38 -11.40
N ARG A 82 4.57 -1.43 -11.91
CA ARG A 82 3.12 -1.29 -11.62
C ARG A 82 2.24 -2.35 -12.31
N ARG A 83 2.76 -3.02 -13.36
CA ARG A 83 2.00 -3.99 -14.19
C ARG A 83 1.22 -5.04 -13.36
N PRO A 84 1.78 -5.66 -12.31
CA PRO A 84 1.06 -6.68 -11.52
C PRO A 84 -0.17 -6.14 -10.76
N VAL A 85 -0.22 -4.84 -10.47
CA VAL A 85 -1.30 -4.21 -9.69
C VAL A 85 -2.15 -3.23 -10.50
N ARG A 86 -1.95 -3.13 -11.82
CA ARG A 86 -2.56 -2.09 -12.69
C ARG A 86 -4.07 -1.91 -12.54
N GLU A 87 -4.81 -3.01 -12.36
CA GLU A 87 -6.28 -3.01 -12.21
C GLU A 87 -6.76 -2.54 -10.82
N ARG A 88 -5.85 -2.53 -9.84
CA ARG A 88 -6.11 -2.19 -8.44
C ARG A 88 -5.58 -0.82 -8.05
N LEU A 89 -4.79 -0.21 -8.92
CA LEU A 89 -4.34 1.18 -8.78
C LEU A 89 -5.55 2.10 -8.69
N VAL A 90 -5.56 2.94 -7.66
CA VAL A 90 -6.45 4.09 -7.59
C VAL A 90 -5.90 5.15 -8.54
N ARG A 91 -6.78 5.87 -9.24
CA ARG A 91 -6.42 6.84 -10.29
C ARG A 91 -7.01 8.21 -10.04
N GLY A 92 -6.45 9.21 -10.73
CA GLY A 92 -6.91 10.60 -10.69
C GLY A 92 -6.85 11.22 -9.30
N SER A 93 -7.76 12.16 -9.04
CA SER A 93 -7.82 12.94 -7.79
C SER A 93 -7.94 12.09 -6.53
N LYS A 94 -8.53 10.89 -6.60
CA LYS A 94 -8.59 9.96 -5.47
C LYS A 94 -7.21 9.45 -5.06
N ARG A 95 -6.33 9.19 -6.04
CA ARG A 95 -4.94 8.78 -5.80
C ARG A 95 -4.18 9.92 -5.12
N GLU A 96 -4.26 11.11 -5.67
CA GLU A 96 -3.56 12.30 -5.14
C GLU A 96 -3.96 12.59 -3.70
N ARG A 97 -5.26 12.60 -3.39
CA ARG A 97 -5.75 12.80 -2.02
C ARG A 97 -5.30 11.72 -1.06
N ALA A 98 -5.29 10.46 -1.50
CA ALA A 98 -4.82 9.35 -0.67
C ALA A 98 -3.32 9.48 -0.37
N LEU A 99 -2.50 9.84 -1.37
CA LEU A 99 -1.08 10.08 -1.21
C LEU A 99 -0.82 11.27 -0.27
N ALA A 100 -1.50 12.40 -0.46
CA ALA A 100 -1.36 13.57 0.40
C ALA A 100 -1.67 13.22 1.87
N ARG A 101 -2.76 12.49 2.12
CA ARG A 101 -3.14 12.01 3.47
C ARG A 101 -2.12 11.04 4.07
N GLY A 102 -1.55 10.16 3.24
CA GLY A 102 -0.53 9.20 3.69
C GLY A 102 0.78 9.89 4.04
N HIS A 103 1.25 10.81 3.19
CA HIS A 103 2.49 11.56 3.41
C HIS A 103 2.41 12.49 4.62
N ALA A 104 1.25 13.11 4.87
CA ALA A 104 1.02 13.88 6.08
C ALA A 104 1.28 13.07 7.37
N LYS A 105 1.22 11.74 7.34
CA LYS A 105 1.57 10.88 8.48
C LYS A 105 3.03 10.45 8.52
N ARG A 106 3.68 10.31 7.35
CA ARG A 106 5.09 9.86 7.27
C ARG A 106 6.08 10.94 7.71
N PHE A 107 5.69 12.22 7.57
CA PHE A 107 6.53 13.38 7.88
C PHE A 107 5.98 14.24 9.03
N ALA A 108 4.98 13.75 9.77
CA ALA A 108 4.49 14.35 11.01
C ALA A 108 4.88 13.47 12.19
#